data_AF-A0A351FUH7-F1
#
_entry.id   AF-A0A351FUH7-F1
#
_cell.length_a   1.000
_cell.length_b   1.000
_cell.length_c   1.000
_cell.angle_alpha   90.00
_cell.angle_beta   90.00
_cell.angle_gamma   90.00
#
_symmetry.space_group_name_H-M   'P 1'
#
loop_
_entity.id
_entity.type
_entity.pdbx_description
1 polymer ?
#
loop_
_entity_poly.entity_id
_entity_poly.type
_entity_poly.pdbx_seq_one_letter_code
_entity_poly.pdbx_strand_id
1 'polypeptide(L)'
;TGNLNAQNVLVLKAEAPKDGLPARISMRFVASDKRLIVLYERQSALSSRYVRLSEVGYTRRGSNFGKTTEPNECIVTGGRGTIAVTFEGKTYYVCCGGCKDYFEENPAAVLAEYRARQAAAKEGASSQP
;
A
#
# COMPACT_ATOMS: atom_id res chain seq x y z
N THR A 1 3.89 -17.04 -20.14
CA THR A 1 3.26 -18.04 -19.23
C THR A 1 3.19 -17.56 -17.78
N GLY A 2 2.20 -18.04 -16.99
CA GLY A 2 2.00 -17.64 -15.59
C GLY A 2 1.75 -18.83 -14.65
N ASN A 3 2.45 -18.89 -13.50
CA ASN A 3 2.38 -20.02 -12.55
C ASN A 3 2.67 -19.58 -11.10
N LEU A 4 2.20 -20.34 -10.11
CA LEU A 4 2.70 -20.24 -8.73
C LEU A 4 4.01 -21.02 -8.59
N ASN A 5 5.00 -20.44 -7.92
CA ASN A 5 6.21 -21.17 -7.55
C ASN A 5 6.05 -21.90 -6.21
N ALA A 6 7.08 -22.66 -5.79
CA ALA A 6 7.07 -23.40 -4.53
C ALA A 6 6.91 -22.53 -3.26
N GLN A 7 7.06 -21.21 -3.38
CA GLN A 7 6.86 -20.23 -2.31
C GLN A 7 5.53 -19.48 -2.43
N ASN A 8 4.58 -19.99 -3.23
CA ASN A 8 3.28 -19.37 -3.50
C ASN A 8 3.37 -17.94 -4.06
N VAL A 9 4.47 -17.62 -4.77
CA VAL A 9 4.60 -16.37 -5.52
C VAL A 9 4.01 -16.59 -6.90
N LEU A 10 3.05 -15.74 -7.31
CA LEU A 10 2.55 -15.75 -8.68
C LEU A 10 3.61 -15.12 -9.58
N VAL A 11 4.11 -15.89 -10.54
CA VAL A 11 5.17 -15.47 -11.46
C VAL A 11 4.65 -15.51 -12.88
N LEU A 12 4.71 -14.37 -13.56
CA LEU A 12 4.45 -14.22 -14.99
C LEU A 12 5.79 -14.05 -15.70
N LYS A 13 6.04 -14.81 -16.76
CA LYS A 13 7.22 -14.69 -17.62
C LYS A 13 6.80 -14.38 -19.05
N ALA A 14 7.48 -13.41 -19.66
CA ALA A 14 7.37 -13.16 -21.09
C ALA A 14 8.00 -14.32 -21.87
N GLU A 15 7.34 -14.77 -22.93
CA GLU A 15 7.85 -15.87 -23.77
C GLU A 15 9.00 -15.41 -24.68
N ALA A 16 8.91 -14.18 -25.19
CA ALA A 16 9.96 -13.52 -25.97
C ALA A 16 10.32 -12.17 -25.30
N PRO A 17 11.13 -12.17 -24.23
CA PRO A 17 11.52 -10.94 -23.54
C PRO A 17 12.36 -10.05 -24.46
N LYS A 18 12.08 -8.74 -24.44
CA LYS A 18 12.86 -7.72 -25.16
C LYS A 18 13.72 -6.96 -24.17
N ASP A 19 14.88 -6.49 -24.63
CA ASP A 19 15.77 -5.71 -23.78
C ASP A 19 15.09 -4.42 -23.29
N GLY A 20 15.43 -4.00 -22.07
CA GLY A 20 14.82 -2.86 -21.39
C GLY A 20 13.37 -3.06 -20.91
N LEU A 21 12.65 -4.09 -21.36
CA LEU A 21 11.27 -4.37 -20.93
C LEU A 21 11.21 -5.44 -19.83
N PRO A 22 10.12 -5.48 -19.03
CA PRO A 22 9.92 -6.55 -18.06
C PRO A 22 9.88 -7.93 -18.73
N ALA A 23 10.80 -8.80 -18.33
CA ALA A 23 10.85 -10.21 -18.73
C ALA A 23 10.12 -11.12 -17.72
N ARG A 24 10.04 -10.68 -16.45
CA ARG A 24 9.35 -11.37 -15.36
C ARG A 24 8.61 -10.39 -14.48
N ILE A 25 7.37 -10.73 -14.12
CA ILE A 25 6.61 -10.08 -13.07
C ILE A 25 6.38 -11.10 -11.97
N SER A 26 6.66 -10.72 -10.72
CA SER A 26 6.33 -11.56 -9.57
C SER A 26 5.45 -10.82 -8.58
N MET A 27 4.43 -11.51 -8.08
CA MET A 27 3.43 -10.96 -7.16
C MET A 27 3.40 -11.82 -5.91
N ARG A 28 3.60 -11.19 -4.75
CA ARG A 28 3.53 -11.87 -3.46
C ARG A 28 2.93 -10.96 -2.40
N PHE A 29 2.26 -11.58 -1.44
CA PHE A 29 1.85 -10.90 -0.23
C PHE A 29 2.97 -10.89 0.80
N VAL A 30 3.05 -9.80 1.57
CA VAL A 30 3.96 -9.62 2.71
C VAL A 30 3.21 -8.97 3.87
N ALA A 31 3.85 -8.94 5.04
CA ALA A 31 3.29 -8.38 6.26
C ALA A 31 1.92 -8.98 6.63
N SER A 32 1.84 -10.32 6.65
CA SER A 32 0.60 -11.06 6.94
C SER A 32 -0.55 -10.64 6.03
N ASP A 33 -0.31 -10.66 4.72
CA ASP A 33 -1.27 -10.37 3.64
C ASP A 33 -1.79 -8.93 3.56
N LYS A 34 -1.16 -8.02 4.31
CA LYS A 34 -1.52 -6.59 4.34
C LYS A 34 -0.97 -5.81 3.15
N ARG A 35 0.10 -6.29 2.52
CA ARG A 35 0.77 -5.60 1.41
C ARG A 35 1.08 -6.57 0.28
N LEU A 36 0.63 -6.23 -0.92
CA LEU A 36 1.03 -6.90 -2.16
C LEU A 36 2.29 -6.21 -2.69
N ILE A 37 3.32 -6.99 -2.99
CA ILE A 37 4.52 -6.55 -3.69
C ILE A 37 4.48 -7.14 -5.09
N VAL A 38 4.57 -6.27 -6.09
CA VAL A 38 4.72 -6.61 -7.50
C VAL A 38 6.11 -6.16 -7.95
N LEU A 39 6.96 -7.09 -8.35
CA LEU A 39 8.28 -6.79 -8.91
C LEU A 39 8.24 -6.92 -10.41
N TYR A 40 8.76 -5.91 -11.10
CA TYR A 40 9.04 -5.95 -12.52
C TYR A 40 10.54 -6.17 -12.68
N GLU A 41 10.91 -7.19 -13.44
CA GLU A 41 12.30 -7.61 -13.59
C GLU A 41 12.61 -7.86 -15.06
N ARG A 42 13.77 -7.38 -15.51
CA ARG A 42 14.31 -7.72 -16.83
C ARG A 42 15.29 -8.87 -16.73
N GLN A 43 15.54 -9.55 -17.84
CA GLN A 43 16.64 -10.49 -17.95
C GLN A 43 17.94 -9.70 -18.15
N SER A 44 19.00 -10.10 -17.46
CA SER A 44 20.34 -9.53 -17.66
C SER A 44 20.85 -9.92 -19.05
N ALA A 45 21.47 -8.97 -19.78
CA ALA A 45 22.14 -9.28 -21.04
C ALA A 45 23.45 -10.06 -20.83
N LEU A 46 24.05 -9.94 -19.64
CA LEU A 46 25.35 -10.54 -19.28
C LEU A 46 25.21 -11.88 -18.53
N SER A 47 24.01 -12.25 -18.10
CA SER A 47 23.78 -13.47 -17.33
C SER A 47 22.33 -13.95 -17.45
N SER A 48 22.07 -15.20 -17.07
CA SER A 48 20.70 -15.73 -16.97
C SER A 48 19.91 -15.18 -15.76
N ARG A 49 20.47 -14.23 -14.99
CA ARG A 49 19.82 -13.66 -13.81
C ARG A 49 18.80 -12.60 -14.20
N TYR A 50 17.78 -12.47 -13.35
CA TYR A 50 16.84 -11.37 -13.40
C TYR A 50 17.37 -10.18 -12.60
N VAL A 51 17.15 -8.98 -13.12
CA VAL A 51 17.50 -7.71 -12.47
C VAL A 51 16.22 -6.90 -12.28
N ARG A 52 16.03 -6.36 -11.08
CA ARG A 52 14.86 -5.55 -10.75
C ARG A 52 14.87 -4.24 -11.53
N LEU A 53 13.78 -3.98 -12.23
CA LEU A 53 13.49 -2.70 -12.88
C LEU A 53 12.73 -1.77 -11.93
N SER A 54 11.67 -2.29 -11.33
CA SER A 54 10.81 -1.52 -10.44
C SER A 54 10.05 -2.43 -9.47
N GLU A 55 9.48 -1.80 -8.45
CA GLU A 55 8.63 -2.43 -7.44
C GLU A 55 7.39 -1.58 -7.24
N VAL A 56 6.22 -2.21 -7.32
CA VAL A 56 4.95 -1.63 -6.91
C VAL A 56 4.54 -2.31 -5.61
N GLY A 57 4.44 -1.52 -4.55
CA GLY A 57 3.95 -1.99 -3.27
C GLY A 57 2.56 -1.43 -2.98
N TYR A 58 1.57 -2.31 -2.98
CA TYR A 58 0.17 -1.98 -2.75
C TYR A 58 -0.26 -2.42 -1.36
N THR A 59 -0.51 -1.46 -0.47
CA THR A 59 -1.04 -1.74 0.86
C THR A 59 -2.55 -1.84 0.80
N ARG A 60 -3.11 -2.93 1.33
CA ARG A 60 -4.55 -3.14 1.40
C ARG A 60 -5.18 -2.07 2.31
N ARG A 61 -6.23 -1.41 1.84
CA ARG A 61 -7.02 -0.45 2.62
C ARG A 61 -7.55 -1.14 3.89
N GLY A 62 -7.50 -0.46 5.04
CA GLY A 62 -7.96 -1.00 6.32
C GLY A 62 -7.05 -2.07 6.95
N SER A 63 -5.90 -2.39 6.35
CA SER A 63 -4.98 -3.43 6.86
C SER A 63 -4.26 -3.10 8.17
N ASN A 64 -4.44 -1.89 8.70
CA ASN A 64 -3.71 -1.36 9.84
C ASN A 64 -2.18 -1.36 9.65
N PHE A 65 -1.70 -1.47 8.40
CA PHE A 65 -0.28 -1.51 8.09
C PHE A 65 0.38 -0.16 8.40
N GLY A 66 1.34 -0.17 9.33
CA GLY A 66 2.03 1.05 9.76
C GLY A 66 1.21 1.95 10.70
N LYS A 67 0.11 1.46 11.30
CA LYS A 67 -0.64 2.20 12.32
C LYS A 67 0.24 2.56 13.51
N THR A 68 0.04 3.76 14.04
CA THR A 68 0.70 4.28 15.24
C THR A 68 -0.35 4.66 16.28
N THR A 69 0.04 4.66 17.56
CA THR A 69 -0.74 5.21 18.68
C THR A 69 -0.40 6.68 18.96
N GLU A 70 0.41 7.32 18.09
CA GLU A 70 0.73 8.73 18.21
C GLU A 70 -0.49 9.65 18.04
N PRO A 71 -0.46 10.87 18.63
CA PRO A 71 -1.61 11.76 18.66
C PRO A 71 -2.09 12.22 17.27
N ASN A 72 -1.20 12.23 16.27
CA ASN A 72 -1.52 12.64 14.91
C ASN A 72 -1.56 11.40 14.01
N GLU A 73 -2.72 10.80 13.85
CA GLU A 73 -2.97 9.72 12.89
C GLU A 73 -3.19 10.30 11.48
N CYS A 74 -2.63 9.63 10.46
CA CYS A 74 -2.95 9.90 9.07
C CYS A 74 -4.40 9.52 8.77
N ILE A 75 -5.25 10.49 8.46
CA ILE A 75 -6.69 10.24 8.21
C ILE A 75 -6.95 9.36 6.99
N VAL A 76 -6.01 9.24 6.05
CA VAL A 76 -6.11 8.37 4.87
C VAL A 76 -5.76 6.92 5.20
N THR A 77 -4.59 6.68 5.80
CA THR A 77 -4.01 5.32 5.94
C THR A 77 -4.02 4.77 7.36
N GLY A 78 -4.17 5.64 8.36
CA GLY A 78 -4.01 5.32 9.78
C GLY A 78 -2.56 5.30 10.28
N GLY A 79 -1.59 5.60 9.42
CA GLY A 79 -0.18 5.70 9.81
C GLY A 79 0.14 6.95 10.62
N ARG A 80 1.43 7.22 10.85
CA ARG A 80 1.87 8.46 11.52
C ARG A 80 1.64 9.69 10.63
N GLY A 81 0.78 10.60 11.08
CA GLY A 81 0.50 11.87 10.44
C GLY A 81 1.56 12.91 10.81
N THR A 82 2.21 13.48 9.80
CA THR A 82 3.29 14.48 9.97
C THR A 82 3.00 15.78 9.24
N ILE A 83 2.02 15.78 8.33
CA ILE A 83 1.64 16.93 7.51
C ILE A 83 0.24 17.34 7.91
N ALA A 84 0.04 18.60 8.28
CA ALA A 84 -1.28 19.16 8.58
C ALA A 84 -2.05 19.49 7.29
N VAL A 85 -3.34 19.18 7.26
CA VAL A 85 -4.30 19.58 6.21
C VAL A 85 -5.55 20.15 6.88
N THR A 86 -6.25 21.07 6.21
CA THR A 86 -7.41 21.76 6.81
C THR A 86 -8.64 21.58 5.94
N PHE A 87 -9.77 21.26 6.57
CA PHE A 87 -11.07 21.22 5.90
C PHE A 87 -12.17 21.66 6.87
N GLU A 88 -13.11 22.50 6.41
CA GLU A 88 -14.19 23.05 7.25
C GLU A 88 -13.70 23.69 8.56
N GLY A 89 -12.56 24.39 8.52
CA GLY A 89 -11.97 25.05 9.70
C GLY A 89 -11.36 24.10 10.74
N LYS A 90 -11.25 22.79 10.44
CA LYS A 90 -10.62 21.78 11.30
C LYS A 90 -9.30 21.31 10.70
N THR A 91 -8.31 21.14 11.56
CA THR A 91 -7.00 20.58 11.19
C THR A 91 -7.01 19.07 11.33
N TYR A 92 -6.52 18.39 10.31
CA TYR A 92 -6.29 16.96 10.25
C TYR A 92 -4.83 16.69 9.85
N TYR A 93 -4.40 15.43 9.92
CA TYR A 93 -3.04 15.05 9.60
C TYR A 93 -2.97 13.94 8.56
N VAL A 94 -1.96 13.99 7.70
CA VAL A 94 -1.63 12.97 6.69
C VAL A 94 -0.14 12.62 6.73
N CYS A 95 0.24 11.46 6.20
CA CYS A 95 1.61 10.93 6.35
C CYS A 95 2.58 11.31 5.22
N CYS A 96 2.09 11.75 4.07
CA CYS A 96 2.93 12.08 2.91
C CYS A 96 2.17 12.95 1.89
N GLY A 97 2.89 13.49 0.90
CA GLY A 97 2.33 14.31 -0.18
C GLY A 97 1.17 13.63 -0.91
N GLY A 98 1.30 12.36 -1.29
CA GLY A 98 0.21 11.65 -1.96
C GLY A 98 -1.07 11.50 -1.12
N CYS A 99 -0.97 11.42 0.22
CA CYS A 99 -2.15 11.43 1.08
C CYS A 99 -2.76 12.83 1.21
N LYS A 100 -1.94 13.88 1.12
CA LYS A 100 -2.42 15.27 1.05
C LYS A 100 -3.18 15.49 -0.25
N ASP A 101 -2.61 15.12 -1.39
CA ASP A 101 -3.22 15.31 -2.71
C ASP A 101 -4.55 14.56 -2.79
N TYR A 102 -4.58 13.29 -2.36
CA TYR A 102 -5.82 12.50 -2.29
C TYR A 102 -6.88 13.12 -1.37
N PHE A 103 -6.47 13.71 -0.24
CA PHE A 103 -7.38 14.41 0.65
C PHE A 103 -7.94 15.70 0.01
N GLU A 104 -7.12 16.47 -0.69
CA GLU A 104 -7.56 17.71 -1.36
C GLU A 104 -8.54 17.43 -2.50
N GLU A 105 -8.37 16.32 -3.21
CA GLU A 105 -9.29 15.88 -4.26
C GLU A 105 -10.63 15.37 -3.69
N ASN A 106 -10.61 14.70 -2.53
CA ASN A 106 -11.77 13.96 -2.01
C ASN A 106 -12.00 14.13 -0.48
N PRO A 107 -12.02 15.36 0.07
CA PRO A 107 -11.89 15.57 1.52
C PRO A 107 -13.05 14.97 2.32
N ALA A 108 -14.29 15.14 1.84
CA ALA A 108 -15.49 14.62 2.52
C ALA A 108 -15.49 13.08 2.59
N ALA A 109 -15.07 12.40 1.52
CA ALA A 109 -15.00 10.94 1.47
C ALA A 109 -13.92 10.40 2.43
N VAL A 110 -12.74 11.02 2.46
CA VAL A 110 -11.66 10.65 3.39
C VAL A 110 -12.12 10.82 4.84
N LEU A 111 -12.80 11.93 5.17
CA LEU A 111 -13.29 12.17 6.52
C LEU A 111 -14.41 11.21 6.93
N ALA A 112 -15.29 10.82 6.00
CA ALA A 112 -16.30 9.80 6.26
C ALA A 112 -15.67 8.44 6.61
N GLU A 113 -14.68 8.01 5.81
CA GLU A 113 -13.92 6.79 6.10
C GLU A 113 -13.16 6.86 7.42
N TYR A 114 -12.52 8.00 7.70
CA TYR A 114 -11.83 8.21 8.97
C TYR A 114 -12.79 8.08 10.16
N ARG A 115 -13.95 8.74 10.11
CA ARG A 115 -14.97 8.65 11.15
C ARG A 115 -15.48 7.22 11.33
N ALA A 116 -15.72 6.49 10.23
CA ALA A 116 -16.14 5.09 10.28
C ALA A 116 -15.08 4.19 10.96
N ARG A 117 -13.78 4.40 10.67
CA ARG A 117 -12.70 3.67 11.37
C ARG A 117 -12.66 3.99 12.86
N GLN A 118 -12.84 5.26 13.23
CA GLN A 118 -12.86 5.66 14.65
C GLN A 118 -14.06 5.09 15.40
N ALA A 119 -15.22 5.00 14.77
CA ALA A 119 -16.40 4.35 15.35
C ALA A 119 -16.16 2.85 15.56
N ALA A 120 -15.69 2.13 14.54
CA ALA A 120 -15.40 0.70 14.62
C ALA A 120 -14.31 0.38 15.68
N ALA A 121 -13.30 1.24 15.82
CA ALA A 121 -12.28 1.08 16.86
C ALA A 121 -12.85 1.25 18.28
N LYS A 122 -13.83 2.14 18.47
CA LYS A 122 -14.50 2.34 19.76
C LYS A 122 -15.43 1.18 20.11
N GLU A 123 -16.15 0.65 19.11
CA GLU A 123 -17.06 -0.48 19.29
C GLU A 123 -16.32 -1.79 19.57
N GLY A 124 -15.19 -2.03 18.90
CA GLY A 124 -14.32 -3.18 19.17
C GLY A 124 -13.61 -3.12 20.53
N ALA A 125 -13.39 -1.92 21.06
CA ALA A 125 -12.81 -1.71 22.39
C ALA A 125 -13.83 -1.88 23.53
N SER A 126 -15.14 -1.73 23.27
CA SER A 126 -16.19 -1.90 24.27
C SER A 126 -16.74 -3.33 24.37
N SER A 127 -16.25 -4.27 23.54
CA SER A 127 -16.71 -5.67 23.50
C SER A 127 -15.67 -6.69 23.96
N GLN A 128 -14.56 -6.27 24.57
CA GLN A 128 -13.58 -7.18 25.17
C GLN A 128 -13.84 -7.30 26.68
N PRO A 129 -14.22 -8.48 27.21
CA PRO A 129 -14.18 -8.74 28.65
C PRO A 129 -12.74 -8.80 29.17
#